data_AF-A0A928IKA3-F1
#
_entry.id   AF-A0A928IKA3-F1
#
_cell.length_a   1.000
_cell.length_b   1.000
_cell.length_c   1.000
_cell.angle_alpha   90.00
_cell.angle_beta   90.00
_cell.angle_gamma   90.00
#
_symmetry.space_group_name_H-M   'P 1'
#
loop_
_entity.id
_entity.type
_entity.pdbx_description
1 polymer ?
#
loop_
_entity_poly.entity_id
_entity_poly.type
_entity_poly.pdbx_seq_one_letter_code
_entity_poly.pdbx_strand_id
1 'polypeptide(L)'
;MRREWETNPTAQPKRKTPSRCLFRFAHGERLSNFSAELLEKAREVCYNKNIKRKGGKAMKITFLGTGAADWSFKEHKDMGGFRRNSALLIDDCLLIDPGSDVPNALQVFGKCVEDIRYILNTHRHGDHYCQATVDSLKSACFYPLSAGEEKTVGKYTVTALAANHATCKNAVHFIVSDGEKRLFYGLDGAWLMYDEVIAIKNGGVDLAVLDATVGERRGDYRIFEHNNLNMVIEMKASLEKYVKRFVISHMARTLHTSHALLTEKMAEHDIAVAFDGLEIEL
;
A
#
# COMPACT_ATOMS: atom_id res chain seq x y z
N MET A 1 59.59 46.02 13.54
CA MET A 1 60.20 45.44 14.77
C MET A 1 59.20 44.47 15.36
N ARG A 2 59.47 43.16 15.26
CA ARG A 2 59.79 42.24 16.39
C ARG A 2 58.66 42.15 17.43
N ARG A 3 57.91 41.02 17.44
CA ARG A 3 58.03 39.86 18.38
C ARG A 3 57.17 40.10 19.64
N GLU A 4 56.55 39.15 20.33
CA GLU A 4 56.28 37.70 20.25
C GLU A 4 55.14 37.45 21.31
N TRP A 5 54.18 36.54 21.11
CA TRP A 5 53.93 35.26 21.87
C TRP A 5 53.85 35.42 23.41
N GLU A 6 52.93 34.92 24.24
CA GLU A 6 52.02 33.76 24.38
C GLU A 6 51.06 34.10 25.58
N THR A 7 49.87 33.52 25.80
CA THR A 7 49.61 32.15 26.32
C THR A 7 48.15 31.68 26.12
N ASN A 8 48.03 30.39 25.82
CA ASN A 8 46.85 29.48 25.70
C ASN A 8 46.16 29.21 27.09
N PRO A 9 45.15 28.30 27.30
CA PRO A 9 44.30 27.51 26.38
C PRO A 9 42.81 27.29 26.80
N THR A 10 42.09 26.51 25.96
CA THR A 10 40.88 25.68 26.21
C THR A 10 39.48 26.26 25.94
N ALA A 11 38.88 25.86 24.81
CA ALA A 11 37.46 25.46 24.72
C ALA A 11 37.18 24.74 23.38
N GLN A 12 36.66 23.52 23.46
CA GLN A 12 36.24 22.69 22.34
C GLN A 12 35.00 23.24 21.60
N PRO A 13 34.83 23.00 20.29
CA PRO A 13 33.65 23.46 19.56
C PRO A 13 32.40 22.59 19.86
N LYS A 14 31.33 23.24 20.32
CA LYS A 14 30.01 22.63 20.54
C LYS A 14 29.33 22.26 19.22
N ARG A 15 28.81 21.03 19.15
CA ARG A 15 27.97 20.49 18.06
C ARG A 15 26.65 21.27 17.97
N LYS A 16 26.29 21.70 16.76
CA LYS A 16 24.97 22.28 16.45
C LYS A 16 23.91 21.17 16.38
N THR A 17 22.87 21.27 17.19
CA THR A 17 21.62 20.51 17.07
C THR A 17 20.70 21.17 16.04
N PRO A 18 19.96 20.43 15.20
CA PRO A 18 19.00 21.03 14.28
C PRO A 18 17.77 21.57 15.03
N SER A 19 17.36 22.76 14.63
CA SER A 19 16.20 23.49 15.12
C SER A 19 14.88 22.74 14.87
N ARG A 20 14.12 22.48 15.94
CA ARG A 20 12.70 22.09 15.86
C ARG A 20 11.88 23.25 15.30
N CYS A 21 11.26 23.03 14.14
CA CYS A 21 10.23 23.92 13.62
C CYS A 21 8.93 23.66 14.41
N LEU A 22 8.58 24.59 15.29
CA LEU A 22 7.31 24.59 16.04
C LEU A 22 6.29 25.40 15.24
N PHE A 23 5.29 24.74 14.66
CA PHE A 23 4.09 25.43 14.18
C PHE A 23 3.04 25.44 15.30
N ARG A 24 2.67 26.65 15.73
CA ARG A 24 1.52 26.93 16.59
C ARG A 24 0.26 26.89 15.73
N PHE A 25 -0.73 26.08 16.09
CA PHE A 25 -2.10 26.22 15.61
C PHE A 25 -2.88 27.13 16.56
N ALA A 26 -3.57 28.12 15.99
CA ALA A 26 -4.52 28.97 16.70
C ALA A 26 -5.89 28.27 16.81
N HIS A 27 -6.57 28.53 17.93
CA HIS A 27 -7.91 28.08 18.38
C HIS A 27 -8.89 27.65 17.27
N GLY A 28 -9.47 26.45 17.31
CA GLY A 28 -10.62 26.04 18.14
C GLY A 28 -11.61 25.41 17.14
N GLU A 29 -11.85 24.10 17.18
CA GLU A 29 -12.96 23.46 17.89
C GLU A 29 -12.62 21.99 18.19
N ARG A 30 -13.23 21.48 19.27
CA ARG A 30 -12.99 20.17 19.86
C ARG A 30 -13.69 19.08 19.03
N LEU A 31 -13.01 18.50 18.04
CA LEU A 31 -13.45 17.24 17.43
C LEU A 31 -13.20 16.10 18.43
N SER A 32 -14.27 15.34 18.69
CA SER A 32 -14.44 14.39 19.77
C SER A 32 -13.39 13.27 19.80
N ASN A 33 -13.02 12.86 21.01
CA ASN A 33 -12.07 11.80 21.35
C ASN A 33 -12.38 10.40 20.77
N PHE A 34 -13.39 10.25 19.91
CA PHE A 34 -13.79 8.97 19.33
C PHE A 34 -12.84 8.48 18.22
N SER A 35 -12.08 9.36 17.55
CA SER A 35 -11.22 8.96 16.42
C SER A 35 -9.86 8.38 16.83
N ALA A 36 -9.30 8.80 17.96
CA ALA A 36 -7.99 8.35 18.41
C ALA A 36 -8.01 6.90 18.90
N GLU A 37 -9.05 6.51 19.64
CA GLU A 37 -9.21 5.16 20.19
C GLU A 37 -9.48 4.13 19.08
N LEU A 38 -10.20 4.52 18.02
CA LEU A 38 -10.42 3.72 16.81
C LEU A 38 -9.14 3.54 15.99
N LEU A 39 -8.33 4.60 15.85
CA LEU A 39 -7.01 4.53 15.21
C LEU A 39 -6.03 3.66 16.03
N GLU A 40 -6.14 3.68 17.36
CA GLU A 40 -5.30 2.88 18.24
C GLU A 40 -5.71 1.40 18.22
N LYS A 41 -7.01 1.09 18.18
CA LYS A 41 -7.51 -0.27 17.95
C LYS A 41 -7.15 -0.82 16.56
N ALA A 42 -7.25 0.00 15.50
CA ALA A 42 -6.81 -0.41 14.16
C ALA A 42 -5.31 -0.70 14.09
N ARG A 43 -4.50 0.03 14.89
CA ARG A 43 -3.06 -0.24 15.06
C ARG A 43 -2.81 -1.53 15.85
N GLU A 44 -3.57 -1.80 16.90
CA GLU A 44 -3.43 -3.04 17.70
C GLU A 44 -3.76 -4.31 16.90
N VAL A 45 -4.82 -4.29 16.08
CA VAL A 45 -5.15 -5.42 15.18
C VAL A 45 -4.01 -5.69 14.17
N CYS A 46 -3.29 -4.65 13.74
CA CYS A 46 -2.18 -4.78 12.80
C CYS A 46 -0.81 -5.09 13.43
N TYR A 47 -0.66 -4.96 14.75
CA TYR A 47 0.64 -4.92 15.42
C TYR A 47 0.72 -5.93 16.58
N ASN A 48 1.03 -7.20 16.25
CA ASN A 48 1.38 -8.19 17.26
C ASN A 48 2.74 -7.86 17.90
N LYS A 49 2.73 -7.27 19.09
CA LYS A 49 3.91 -7.18 19.97
C LYS A 49 4.21 -8.56 20.56
N ASN A 50 5.34 -9.15 20.14
CA ASN A 50 6.20 -10.12 20.86
C ASN A 50 6.66 -11.30 20.00
N ILE A 51 7.43 -11.03 18.95
CA ILE A 51 8.35 -12.02 18.37
C ILE A 51 9.76 -11.44 18.44
N LYS A 52 10.66 -12.11 19.16
CA LYS A 52 12.09 -11.78 19.20
C LYS A 52 12.65 -11.85 17.77
N ARG A 53 12.97 -10.68 17.19
CA ARG A 53 13.51 -10.53 15.84
C ARG A 53 14.87 -11.25 15.71
N LYS A 54 14.94 -12.27 14.85
CA LYS A 54 16.21 -12.74 14.27
C LYS A 54 16.45 -11.97 12.96
N GLY A 55 17.41 -11.05 12.96
CA GLY A 55 18.39 -10.79 11.90
C GLY A 55 18.00 -10.46 10.44
N GLY A 56 16.75 -10.53 9.99
CA GLY A 56 16.35 -10.14 8.63
C GLY A 56 15.86 -8.68 8.57
N LYS A 57 16.14 -7.97 7.47
CA LYS A 57 15.53 -6.64 7.23
C LYS A 57 14.09 -6.88 6.78
N ALA A 58 13.11 -6.43 7.55
CA ALA A 58 11.69 -6.59 7.24
C ALA A 58 11.34 -5.98 5.87
N MET A 59 10.43 -6.62 5.12
CA MET A 59 9.86 -6.07 3.89
C MET A 59 8.81 -5.04 4.28
N LYS A 60 8.99 -3.80 3.82
CA LYS A 60 8.12 -2.66 4.12
C LYS A 60 7.16 -2.40 2.96
N ILE A 61 5.87 -2.32 3.27
CA ILE A 61 4.79 -2.06 2.34
C ILE A 61 4.17 -0.71 2.68
N THR A 62 4.02 0.18 1.70
CA THR A 62 3.31 1.46 1.83
C THR A 62 2.17 1.54 0.82
N PHE A 63 0.95 1.82 1.29
CA PHE A 63 -0.21 2.05 0.43
C PHE A 63 -0.22 3.53 0.01
N LEU A 64 0.16 3.82 -1.23
CA LEU A 64 0.17 5.18 -1.76
C LEU A 64 -1.24 5.68 -2.12
N GLY A 65 -2.12 4.75 -2.44
CA GLY A 65 -3.54 5.00 -2.65
C GLY A 65 -4.34 3.71 -2.45
N THR A 66 -5.63 3.86 -2.20
CA THR A 66 -6.51 2.75 -1.78
C THR A 66 -7.93 2.81 -2.37
N GLY A 67 -8.17 3.76 -3.28
CA GLY A 67 -9.44 3.97 -3.95
C GLY A 67 -9.50 3.31 -5.32
N ALA A 68 -10.72 3.05 -5.78
CA ALA A 68 -11.01 2.65 -7.16
C ALA A 68 -11.22 3.85 -8.11
N ALA A 69 -11.58 3.58 -9.36
CA ALA A 69 -11.76 4.56 -10.44
C ALA A 69 -12.74 5.72 -10.17
N ASP A 70 -13.70 5.59 -9.25
CA ASP A 70 -14.72 6.62 -8.97
C ASP A 70 -14.26 7.68 -7.94
N TRP A 71 -13.00 7.62 -7.52
CA TRP A 71 -12.30 8.70 -6.84
C TRP A 71 -11.65 9.65 -7.84
N SER A 72 -11.72 10.95 -7.53
CA SER A 72 -11.06 12.00 -8.31
C SER A 72 -10.42 12.99 -7.36
N PHE A 73 -9.09 13.15 -7.46
CA PHE A 73 -8.34 14.11 -6.65
C PHE A 73 -8.85 15.54 -6.84
N LYS A 74 -9.27 15.90 -8.06
CA LYS A 74 -9.79 17.24 -8.36
C LYS A 74 -11.09 17.54 -7.61
N GLU A 75 -11.95 16.54 -7.48
CA GLU A 75 -13.33 16.71 -6.99
C GLU A 75 -13.50 16.32 -5.52
N HIS A 76 -12.70 15.38 -5.03
CA HIS A 76 -12.98 14.70 -3.77
C HIS A 76 -11.88 14.86 -2.71
N LYS A 77 -10.74 15.51 -3.01
CA LYS A 77 -9.60 15.62 -2.07
C LYS A 77 -9.95 16.23 -0.70
N ASP A 78 -10.97 17.09 -0.66
CA ASP A 78 -11.41 17.80 0.54
C ASP A 78 -12.54 17.06 1.27
N MET A 79 -12.98 15.90 0.74
CA MET A 79 -13.97 15.05 1.41
C MET A 79 -13.31 14.23 2.53
N GLY A 80 -13.98 14.14 3.67
CA GLY A 80 -13.58 13.24 4.74
C GLY A 80 -13.54 11.79 4.23
N GLY A 81 -12.39 11.12 4.40
CA GLY A 81 -12.20 9.75 3.92
C GLY A 81 -11.82 9.63 2.44
N PHE A 82 -11.34 10.71 1.81
CA PHE A 82 -10.75 10.67 0.46
C PHE A 82 -9.68 9.58 0.32
N ARG A 83 -9.67 8.92 -0.84
CA ARG A 83 -8.68 7.93 -1.25
C ARG A 83 -8.14 8.27 -2.63
N ARG A 84 -6.82 8.24 -2.78
CA ARG A 84 -6.13 8.23 -4.08
C ARG A 84 -6.34 6.91 -4.79
N ASN A 85 -6.22 6.88 -6.11
CA ASN A 85 -6.26 5.63 -6.86
C ASN A 85 -5.16 4.67 -6.40
N SER A 86 -5.45 3.37 -6.48
CA SER A 86 -4.64 2.35 -5.81
C SER A 86 -3.23 2.21 -6.36
N ALA A 87 -2.27 2.24 -5.45
CA ALA A 87 -0.85 2.07 -5.75
C ALA A 87 -0.12 1.59 -4.50
N LEU A 88 0.89 0.74 -4.69
CA LEU A 88 1.66 0.13 -3.60
C LEU A 88 3.16 0.37 -3.78
N LEU A 89 3.86 0.70 -2.71
CA LEU A 89 5.32 0.89 -2.71
C LEU A 89 5.99 -0.09 -1.74
N ILE A 90 6.93 -0.88 -2.24
CA ILE A 90 7.65 -1.93 -1.51
C ILE A 90 9.11 -1.52 -1.30
N ASP A 91 9.57 -1.59 -0.05
CA ASP A 91 10.89 -1.12 0.45
C ASP A 91 11.30 0.26 -0.11
N ASP A 92 10.32 1.15 -0.28
CA ASP A 92 10.48 2.49 -0.83
C ASP A 92 11.14 2.53 -2.23
N CYS A 93 11.26 1.38 -2.93
CA CYS A 93 11.99 1.29 -4.21
C CYS A 93 11.26 0.53 -5.35
N LEU A 94 10.30 -0.34 -5.05
CA LEU A 94 9.48 -1.06 -6.03
C LEU A 94 8.04 -0.55 -5.99
N LEU A 95 7.62 0.14 -7.05
CA LEU A 95 6.28 0.70 -7.22
C LEU A 95 5.41 -0.28 -8.03
N ILE A 96 4.19 -0.54 -7.54
CA ILE A 96 3.14 -1.25 -8.28
C ILE A 96 2.01 -0.25 -8.56
N ASP A 97 1.58 -0.21 -9.82
CA ASP A 97 0.51 0.65 -10.35
C ASP A 97 0.85 2.14 -10.31
N PRO A 98 1.63 2.64 -11.30
CA PRO A 98 2.04 4.04 -11.39
C PRO A 98 0.88 4.94 -11.90
N GLY A 99 -0.22 4.98 -11.16
CA GLY A 99 -1.39 5.82 -11.45
C GLY A 99 -1.10 7.32 -11.35
N SER A 100 -2.09 8.13 -11.73
CA SER A 100 -1.93 9.60 -11.82
C SER A 100 -1.77 10.30 -10.45
N ASP A 101 -2.24 9.67 -9.37
CA ASP A 101 -2.15 10.21 -8.01
C ASP A 101 -0.79 9.94 -7.33
N VAL A 102 0.03 9.03 -7.88
CA VAL A 102 1.30 8.59 -7.27
C VAL A 102 2.27 9.75 -7.00
N PRO A 103 2.52 10.71 -7.92
CA PRO A 103 3.42 11.83 -7.63
C PRO A 103 2.97 12.65 -6.41
N ASN A 104 1.67 12.86 -6.24
CA ASN A 104 1.13 13.53 -5.07
C ASN A 104 1.28 12.67 -3.81
N ALA A 105 1.00 11.37 -3.89
CA ALA A 105 1.16 10.44 -2.77
C ALA A 105 2.61 10.41 -2.27
N LEU A 106 3.60 10.30 -3.17
CA LEU A 106 5.02 10.30 -2.82
C LEU A 106 5.40 11.58 -2.08
N GLN A 107 4.95 12.74 -2.57
CA GLN A 107 5.19 14.02 -1.91
C GLN A 107 4.55 14.07 -0.50
N VAL A 108 3.26 13.70 -0.38
CA VAL A 108 2.52 13.78 0.88
C VAL A 108 3.06 12.81 1.93
N PHE A 109 3.50 11.62 1.50
CA PHE A 109 4.04 10.59 2.40
C PHE A 109 5.57 10.65 2.55
N GLY A 110 6.22 11.72 2.04
CA GLY A 110 7.65 11.95 2.21
C GLY A 110 8.52 10.86 1.59
N LYS A 111 8.10 10.29 0.46
CA LYS A 111 8.86 9.27 -0.29
C LYS A 111 9.74 9.95 -1.33
N CYS A 112 11.00 9.54 -1.36
CA CYS A 112 12.00 10.04 -2.30
C CYS A 112 11.76 9.43 -3.68
N VAL A 113 11.59 10.27 -4.71
CA VAL A 113 11.33 9.81 -6.08
C VAL A 113 12.55 9.08 -6.64
N GLU A 114 13.75 9.55 -6.28
CA GLU A 114 15.03 9.01 -6.72
C GLU A 114 15.32 7.60 -6.17
N ASP A 115 14.67 7.23 -5.06
CA ASP A 115 14.79 5.90 -4.46
C ASP A 115 13.93 4.85 -5.21
N ILE A 116 12.98 5.28 -6.04
CA ILE A 116 12.18 4.39 -6.87
C ILE A 116 13.03 3.89 -8.03
N ARG A 117 13.25 2.57 -8.07
CA ARG A 117 14.11 1.90 -9.05
C ARG A 117 13.35 0.95 -9.96
N TYR A 118 12.20 0.47 -9.53
CA TYR A 118 11.46 -0.59 -10.21
C TYR A 118 9.98 -0.24 -10.28
N ILE A 119 9.37 -0.45 -11.44
CA ILE A 119 7.94 -0.22 -11.66
C ILE A 119 7.32 -1.50 -12.22
N LEU A 120 6.22 -1.91 -11.59
CA LEU A 120 5.29 -2.94 -12.04
C LEU A 120 3.93 -2.30 -12.28
N ASN A 121 3.10 -2.95 -13.09
CA ASN A 121 1.73 -2.54 -13.30
C ASN A 121 0.87 -3.78 -13.53
N THR A 122 -0.24 -3.86 -12.80
CA THR A 122 -1.22 -4.95 -12.88
C THR A 122 -1.96 -4.90 -14.21
N HIS A 123 -2.41 -3.71 -14.62
CA HIS A 123 -3.13 -3.50 -15.87
C HIS A 123 -3.25 -2.01 -16.25
N ARG A 124 -3.76 -1.72 -17.46
CA ARG A 124 -3.68 -0.40 -18.12
C ARG A 124 -4.92 0.51 -17.93
N HIS A 125 -5.71 0.33 -16.89
CA HIS A 125 -6.76 1.32 -16.57
C HIS A 125 -6.16 2.60 -15.98
N GLY A 126 -6.88 3.72 -16.11
CA GLY A 126 -6.36 5.06 -15.81
C GLY A 126 -6.12 5.33 -14.32
N ASP A 127 -6.81 4.60 -13.45
CA ASP A 127 -6.63 4.58 -12.01
C ASP A 127 -5.41 3.74 -11.57
N HIS A 128 -4.90 2.84 -12.40
CA HIS A 128 -3.69 2.05 -12.13
C HIS A 128 -2.45 2.50 -12.90
N TYR A 129 -2.64 3.15 -14.06
CA TYR A 129 -1.54 3.48 -14.95
C TYR A 129 -1.64 4.90 -15.51
N CYS A 130 -0.55 5.65 -15.39
CA CYS A 130 -0.37 6.93 -16.06
C CYS A 130 1.04 7.01 -16.68
N GLN A 131 1.13 7.24 -17.99
CA GLN A 131 2.41 7.37 -18.68
C GLN A 131 3.24 8.54 -18.13
N ALA A 132 2.60 9.68 -17.85
CA ALA A 132 3.29 10.84 -17.29
C ALA A 132 3.90 10.56 -15.91
N THR A 133 3.25 9.73 -15.08
CA THR A 133 3.85 9.25 -13.82
C THR A 133 5.10 8.44 -14.10
N VAL A 134 5.04 7.44 -14.99
CA VAL A 134 6.22 6.63 -15.35
C VAL A 134 7.36 7.50 -15.88
N ASP A 135 7.07 8.45 -16.77
CA ASP A 135 8.07 9.34 -17.37
C ASP A 135 8.73 10.27 -16.33
N SER A 136 8.01 10.60 -15.25
CA SER A 136 8.55 11.40 -14.14
C SER A 136 9.54 10.63 -13.27
N LEU A 137 9.43 9.29 -13.22
CA LEU A 137 10.28 8.40 -12.43
C LEU A 137 11.54 7.98 -13.21
N LYS A 138 12.33 8.96 -13.65
CA LYS A 138 13.43 8.81 -14.63
C LYS A 138 14.49 7.75 -14.28
N SER A 139 14.71 7.48 -13.00
CA SER A 139 15.68 6.50 -12.50
C SER A 139 15.15 5.07 -12.42
N ALA A 140 13.85 4.88 -12.65
CA ALA A 140 13.17 3.61 -12.47
C ALA A 140 13.07 2.84 -13.80
N CYS A 141 13.21 1.53 -13.71
CA CYS A 141 12.98 0.62 -14.83
C CYS A 141 11.57 0.04 -14.75
N PHE A 142 10.84 0.07 -15.86
CA PHE A 142 9.54 -0.57 -15.99
C PHE A 142 9.69 -2.04 -16.37
N TYR A 143 9.04 -2.94 -15.64
CA TYR A 143 9.07 -4.38 -15.87
C TYR A 143 7.69 -4.85 -16.34
N PRO A 144 7.48 -4.99 -17.65
CA PRO A 144 6.25 -5.62 -18.15
C PRO A 144 6.29 -7.11 -17.80
N LEU A 145 5.18 -7.61 -17.28
CA LEU A 145 4.96 -9.01 -16.95
C LEU A 145 3.55 -9.40 -17.41
N SER A 146 3.46 -10.54 -18.08
CA SER A 146 2.20 -11.17 -18.50
C SER A 146 1.88 -12.35 -17.59
N ALA A 147 0.61 -12.78 -17.58
CA ALA A 147 0.19 -13.93 -16.80
C ALA A 147 1.05 -15.17 -17.11
N GLY A 148 1.53 -15.84 -16.06
CA GLY A 148 2.40 -17.02 -16.14
C GLY A 148 3.89 -16.71 -16.16
N GLU A 149 4.29 -15.43 -16.25
CA GLU A 149 5.70 -15.03 -16.20
C GLU A 149 6.20 -14.87 -14.76
N GLU A 150 7.49 -15.17 -14.56
CA GLU A 150 8.23 -14.88 -13.34
C GLU A 150 9.52 -14.15 -13.70
N LYS A 151 9.88 -13.12 -12.92
CA LYS A 151 11.08 -12.32 -13.17
C LYS A 151 11.75 -11.86 -11.89
N THR A 152 13.08 -11.80 -11.93
CA THR A 152 13.87 -11.13 -10.90
C THR A 152 13.87 -9.63 -11.12
N VAL A 153 13.43 -8.88 -10.10
CA VAL A 153 13.37 -7.41 -10.08
C VAL A 153 14.13 -6.94 -8.83
N GLY A 154 15.37 -6.49 -9.00
CA GLY A 154 16.24 -6.20 -7.86
C GLY A 154 16.47 -7.44 -6.99
N LYS A 155 16.11 -7.36 -5.71
CA LYS A 155 16.15 -8.51 -4.78
C LYS A 155 14.88 -9.38 -4.81
N TYR A 156 13.86 -8.98 -5.56
CA TYR A 156 12.56 -9.65 -5.55
C TYR A 156 12.45 -10.67 -6.67
N THR A 157 11.81 -11.79 -6.38
CA THR A 157 11.16 -12.64 -7.38
C THR A 157 9.70 -12.21 -7.50
N VAL A 158 9.29 -11.84 -8.71
CA VAL A 158 7.93 -11.38 -9.02
C VAL A 158 7.28 -12.37 -9.95
N THR A 159 6.20 -13.01 -9.50
CA THR A 159 5.37 -13.92 -10.31
C THR A 159 4.09 -13.20 -10.69
N ALA A 160 3.74 -13.18 -11.98
CA ALA A 160 2.52 -12.58 -12.50
C ALA A 160 1.50 -13.67 -12.81
N LEU A 161 0.27 -13.51 -12.30
CA LEU A 161 -0.81 -14.48 -12.42
C LEU A 161 -2.00 -13.81 -13.08
N ALA A 162 -2.78 -14.55 -13.88
CA ALA A 162 -3.94 -13.99 -14.56
C ALA A 162 -4.99 -13.51 -13.55
N ALA A 163 -5.46 -12.27 -13.70
CA ALA A 163 -6.56 -11.73 -12.92
C ALA A 163 -7.90 -11.92 -13.66
N ASN A 164 -8.98 -12.11 -12.90
CA ASN A 164 -10.34 -12.20 -13.45
C ASN A 164 -10.93 -10.81 -13.69
N HIS A 165 -10.36 -10.06 -14.63
CA HIS A 165 -10.76 -8.70 -14.98
C HIS A 165 -10.69 -8.49 -16.50
N ALA A 166 -11.80 -8.75 -17.18
CA ALA A 166 -11.87 -8.81 -18.64
C ALA A 166 -11.98 -7.43 -19.32
N THR A 167 -12.36 -6.39 -18.59
CA THR A 167 -12.41 -4.99 -19.05
C THR A 167 -11.01 -4.42 -19.35
N CYS A 168 -9.94 -5.08 -18.89
CA CYS A 168 -8.58 -4.84 -19.35
C CYS A 168 -7.94 -6.15 -19.82
N LYS A 169 -7.51 -6.22 -21.09
CA LYS A 169 -6.79 -7.42 -21.56
C LYS A 169 -5.50 -7.59 -20.79
N ASN A 170 -5.21 -8.85 -20.42
CA ASN A 170 -3.97 -9.26 -19.76
C ASN A 170 -3.77 -8.64 -18.37
N ALA A 171 -4.85 -8.36 -17.62
CA ALA A 171 -4.74 -7.99 -16.23
C ALA A 171 -4.04 -9.10 -15.42
N VAL A 172 -3.13 -8.71 -14.53
CA VAL A 172 -2.41 -9.63 -13.67
C VAL A 172 -2.45 -9.22 -12.21
N HIS A 173 -2.43 -10.22 -11.34
CA HIS A 173 -2.08 -10.10 -9.94
C HIS A 173 -0.61 -10.49 -9.75
N PHE A 174 0.02 -9.99 -8.68
CA PHE A 174 1.43 -10.29 -8.40
C PHE A 174 1.60 -11.05 -7.10
N ILE A 175 2.49 -12.04 -7.12
CA ILE A 175 3.22 -12.47 -5.92
C ILE A 175 4.60 -11.83 -5.97
N VAL A 176 4.96 -11.09 -4.92
CA VAL A 176 6.28 -10.47 -4.75
C VAL A 176 6.97 -11.12 -3.56
N SER A 177 8.15 -11.69 -3.78
CA SER A 177 8.93 -12.41 -2.77
C SER A 177 10.34 -11.84 -2.69
N ASP A 178 10.85 -11.52 -1.50
CA ASP A 178 12.29 -11.19 -1.31
C ASP A 178 13.13 -12.39 -0.88
N GLY A 179 12.53 -13.59 -0.87
CA GLY A 179 13.14 -14.84 -0.44
C GLY A 179 12.80 -15.21 1.01
N GLU A 180 12.41 -14.24 1.83
CA GLU A 180 11.95 -14.46 3.22
C GLU A 180 10.47 -14.15 3.40
N LYS A 181 9.98 -13.08 2.77
CA LYS A 181 8.60 -12.59 2.85
C LYS A 181 7.93 -12.64 1.50
N ARG A 182 6.64 -12.98 1.50
CA ARG A 182 5.79 -13.08 0.30
C ARG A 182 4.55 -12.22 0.43
N LEU A 183 4.37 -11.29 -0.49
CA LEU A 183 3.17 -10.47 -0.68
C LEU A 183 2.37 -11.03 -1.85
N PHE A 184 1.05 -11.16 -1.70
CA PHE A 184 0.11 -11.27 -2.81
C PHE A 184 -0.62 -9.94 -2.97
N TYR A 185 -0.60 -9.35 -4.17
CA TYR A 185 -1.29 -8.12 -4.53
C TYR A 185 -2.28 -8.41 -5.65
N GLY A 186 -3.55 -8.57 -5.28
CA GLY A 186 -4.64 -8.94 -6.18
C GLY A 186 -5.81 -7.97 -6.11
N LEU A 187 -5.67 -6.84 -6.81
CA LEU A 187 -6.75 -5.87 -7.04
C LEU A 187 -7.34 -6.10 -8.43
N ASP A 188 -8.61 -5.74 -8.62
CA ASP A 188 -9.30 -5.92 -9.90
C ASP A 188 -9.22 -7.34 -10.44
N GLY A 189 -9.96 -8.26 -9.80
CA GLY A 189 -9.95 -9.65 -10.24
C GLY A 189 -10.95 -10.61 -9.59
N ALA A 190 -12.19 -10.18 -9.32
CA ALA A 190 -13.31 -10.99 -8.82
C ALA A 190 -12.91 -12.26 -8.02
N TRP A 191 -13.41 -13.44 -8.37
CA TRP A 191 -12.87 -14.68 -7.80
C TRP A 191 -11.49 -14.96 -8.36
N LEU A 192 -10.53 -15.25 -7.48
CA LEU A 192 -9.19 -15.66 -7.88
C LEU A 192 -9.25 -16.86 -8.83
N MET A 193 -8.42 -16.80 -9.87
CA MET A 193 -8.19 -17.93 -10.75
C MET A 193 -7.52 -19.06 -9.97
N TYR A 194 -7.77 -20.32 -10.38
CA TYR A 194 -7.30 -21.46 -9.58
C TYR A 194 -5.77 -21.54 -9.51
N ASP A 195 -5.05 -21.11 -10.54
CA ASP A 195 -3.58 -21.05 -10.53
C ASP A 195 -3.04 -20.10 -9.45
N GLU A 196 -3.78 -19.02 -9.14
CA GLU A 196 -3.44 -18.12 -8.04
C GLU A 196 -3.57 -18.81 -6.70
N VAL A 197 -4.66 -19.56 -6.51
CA VAL A 197 -4.90 -20.35 -5.30
C VAL A 197 -3.79 -21.39 -5.11
N ILE A 198 -3.34 -22.04 -6.19
CA ILE A 198 -2.22 -22.99 -6.13
C ILE A 198 -0.91 -22.29 -5.78
N ALA A 199 -0.61 -21.13 -6.40
CA ALA A 199 0.61 -20.37 -6.12
C ALA A 199 0.67 -19.89 -4.66
N ILE A 200 -0.47 -19.44 -4.10
CA ILE A 200 -0.59 -19.06 -2.68
C ILE A 200 -0.36 -20.28 -1.78
N LYS A 201 -0.99 -21.43 -2.08
CA LYS A 201 -0.88 -22.64 -1.25
C LYS A 201 0.54 -23.22 -1.23
N ASN A 202 1.23 -23.22 -2.37
CA ASN A 202 2.55 -23.82 -2.49
C ASN A 202 3.64 -23.05 -1.76
N GLY A 203 3.58 -21.71 -1.80
CA GLY A 203 4.62 -20.87 -1.19
C GLY A 203 4.24 -20.27 0.17
N GLY A 204 2.95 -20.27 0.52
CA GLY A 204 2.41 -19.41 1.57
C GLY A 204 2.56 -17.92 1.21
N VAL A 205 1.83 -17.08 1.95
CA VAL A 205 1.86 -15.62 1.79
C VAL A 205 1.81 -14.96 3.18
N ASP A 206 2.68 -13.98 3.41
CA ASP A 206 2.70 -13.23 4.67
C ASP A 206 1.62 -12.14 4.70
N LEU A 207 1.32 -11.55 3.54
CA LEU A 207 0.27 -10.54 3.38
C LEU A 207 -0.44 -10.71 2.04
N ALA A 208 -1.76 -10.87 2.05
CA ALA A 208 -2.60 -10.74 0.87
C ALA A 208 -3.32 -9.40 0.89
N VAL A 209 -3.17 -8.64 -0.19
CA VAL A 209 -3.97 -7.44 -0.48
C VAL A 209 -5.00 -7.82 -1.52
N LEU A 210 -6.28 -7.73 -1.15
CA LEU A 210 -7.41 -8.15 -1.98
C LEU A 210 -8.23 -6.95 -2.44
N ASP A 211 -8.79 -7.05 -3.63
CA ASP A 211 -9.80 -6.13 -4.13
C ASP A 211 -11.00 -6.07 -3.17
N ALA A 212 -11.54 -4.87 -3.02
CA ALA A 212 -12.83 -4.66 -2.39
C ALA A 212 -13.55 -3.51 -3.09
N THR A 213 -13.55 -3.49 -4.43
CA THR A 213 -14.21 -2.40 -5.19
C THR A 213 -15.68 -2.30 -4.81
N VAL A 214 -16.38 -3.43 -4.78
CA VAL A 214 -17.79 -3.48 -4.44
C VAL A 214 -17.92 -3.57 -2.91
N GLY A 215 -18.75 -2.72 -2.32
CA GLY A 215 -19.11 -2.86 -0.91
C GLY A 215 -20.11 -4.00 -0.72
N GLU A 216 -21.21 -3.73 -0.03
CA GLU A 216 -22.20 -4.76 0.33
C GLU A 216 -23.40 -4.84 -0.62
N ARG A 217 -23.36 -4.09 -1.72
CA ARG A 217 -24.48 -4.00 -2.64
C ARG A 217 -24.73 -5.36 -3.30
N ARG A 218 -25.91 -5.93 -3.06
CA ARG A 218 -26.37 -7.15 -3.73
C ARG A 218 -26.76 -6.87 -5.18
N GLY A 219 -26.46 -7.82 -6.06
CA GLY A 219 -26.84 -7.76 -7.48
C GLY A 219 -26.06 -6.75 -8.31
N ASP A 220 -24.95 -6.23 -7.79
CA ASP A 220 -24.05 -5.38 -8.56
C ASP A 220 -23.30 -6.23 -9.60
N TYR A 221 -23.37 -5.87 -10.88
CA TYR A 221 -22.80 -6.66 -11.97
C TYR A 221 -21.26 -6.68 -11.95
N ARG A 222 -20.62 -5.72 -11.29
CA ARG A 222 -19.16 -5.65 -11.18
C ARG A 222 -18.55 -6.85 -10.44
N ILE A 223 -19.35 -7.67 -9.74
CA ILE A 223 -18.87 -8.88 -9.06
C ILE A 223 -18.20 -9.91 -9.98
N PHE A 224 -18.39 -9.79 -11.30
CA PHE A 224 -17.74 -10.66 -12.29
C PHE A 224 -16.31 -10.22 -12.62
N GLU A 225 -15.90 -9.03 -12.18
CA GLU A 225 -14.55 -8.49 -12.42
C GLU A 225 -13.91 -7.88 -11.15
N HIS A 226 -14.70 -7.62 -10.12
CA HIS A 226 -14.25 -7.09 -8.84
C HIS A 226 -14.89 -7.86 -7.68
N ASN A 227 -14.33 -7.72 -6.49
CA ASN A 227 -14.85 -8.33 -5.27
C ASN A 227 -15.87 -7.44 -4.58
N ASN A 228 -16.93 -8.09 -4.09
CA ASN A 228 -17.71 -7.57 -2.98
C ASN A 228 -17.17 -8.10 -1.64
N LEU A 229 -17.59 -7.51 -0.52
CA LEU A 229 -17.09 -7.91 0.81
C LEU A 229 -17.38 -9.38 1.16
N ASN A 230 -18.50 -9.93 0.72
CA ASN A 230 -18.81 -11.36 0.96
C ASN A 230 -17.82 -12.26 0.22
N MET A 231 -17.46 -11.94 -1.03
CA MET A 231 -16.45 -12.70 -1.77
C MET A 231 -15.10 -12.66 -1.04
N VAL A 232 -14.68 -11.49 -0.54
CA VAL A 232 -13.44 -11.35 0.25
C VAL A 232 -13.48 -12.25 1.49
N ILE A 233 -14.59 -12.24 2.24
CA ILE A 233 -14.75 -13.04 3.46
C ILE A 233 -14.65 -14.54 3.14
N GLU A 234 -15.30 -15.01 2.08
CA GLU A 234 -15.24 -16.40 1.63
C GLU A 234 -13.82 -16.80 1.18
N MET A 235 -13.12 -15.92 0.44
CA MET A 235 -11.73 -16.16 0.04
C MET A 235 -10.79 -16.18 1.25
N LYS A 236 -10.95 -15.27 2.22
CA LYS A 236 -10.17 -15.28 3.46
C LYS A 236 -10.35 -16.59 4.20
N ALA A 237 -11.60 -17.03 4.43
CA ALA A 237 -11.88 -18.27 5.14
C ALA A 237 -11.24 -19.49 4.44
N SER A 238 -11.24 -19.49 3.11
CA SER A 238 -10.63 -20.57 2.31
C SER A 238 -9.09 -20.56 2.33
N LEU A 239 -8.47 -19.40 2.52
CA LEU A 239 -7.02 -19.20 2.38
C LEU A 239 -6.29 -18.97 3.71
N GLU A 240 -6.99 -18.88 4.84
CA GLU A 240 -6.41 -18.50 6.14
C GLU A 240 -5.29 -19.42 6.65
N LYS A 241 -5.23 -20.67 6.17
CA LYS A 241 -4.13 -21.61 6.48
C LYS A 241 -2.83 -21.30 5.74
N TYR A 242 -2.91 -20.54 4.65
CA TYR A 242 -1.81 -20.28 3.72
C TYR A 242 -1.40 -18.81 3.71
N VAL A 243 -2.27 -17.92 4.20
CA VAL A 243 -2.07 -16.48 4.23
C VAL A 243 -2.11 -15.99 5.67
N LYS A 244 -1.05 -15.31 6.14
CA LYS A 244 -0.95 -14.87 7.55
C LYS A 244 -1.79 -13.63 7.86
N ARG A 245 -1.90 -12.69 6.92
CA ARG A 245 -2.59 -11.42 7.08
C ARG A 245 -3.37 -11.06 5.82
N PHE A 246 -4.57 -10.55 6.00
CA PHE A 246 -5.42 -10.06 4.92
C PHE A 246 -5.66 -8.57 5.07
N VAL A 247 -5.52 -7.84 3.97
CA VAL A 247 -5.85 -6.43 3.85
C VAL A 247 -6.73 -6.24 2.63
N ILE A 248 -7.79 -5.45 2.74
CA ILE A 248 -8.54 -4.99 1.55
C ILE A 248 -8.10 -3.59 1.13
N SER A 249 -8.08 -3.36 -0.18
CA SER A 249 -7.83 -2.08 -0.82
C SER A 249 -8.77 -1.88 -2.01
N HIS A 250 -8.55 -0.83 -2.79
CA HIS A 250 -9.30 -0.54 -4.01
C HIS A 250 -10.79 -0.28 -3.78
N MET A 251 -11.14 0.46 -2.73
CA MET A 251 -12.54 0.71 -2.39
C MET A 251 -13.16 1.79 -3.28
N ALA A 252 -14.28 1.48 -3.93
CA ALA A 252 -15.06 2.49 -4.65
C ALA A 252 -15.74 3.48 -3.69
N ARG A 253 -15.68 4.77 -4.01
CA ARG A 253 -16.26 5.85 -3.21
C ARG A 253 -17.75 5.68 -2.99
N THR A 254 -18.48 5.29 -4.02
CA THR A 254 -19.95 5.29 -4.04
C THR A 254 -20.57 4.01 -3.50
N LEU A 255 -19.77 2.98 -3.21
CA LEU A 255 -20.25 1.64 -2.87
C LEU A 255 -19.93 1.23 -1.43
N HIS A 256 -19.15 2.03 -0.71
CA HIS A 256 -18.69 1.74 0.63
C HIS A 256 -19.28 2.67 1.67
N THR A 257 -19.37 2.15 2.89
CA THR A 257 -19.58 2.96 4.09
C THR A 257 -18.31 3.75 4.42
N SER A 258 -18.35 4.56 5.48
CA SER A 258 -17.15 5.26 5.97
C SER A 258 -16.03 4.27 6.35
N HIS A 259 -14.77 4.72 6.27
CA HIS A 259 -13.61 3.90 6.65
C HIS A 259 -13.73 3.29 8.05
N ALA A 260 -14.27 4.05 9.02
CA ALA A 260 -14.44 3.58 10.39
C ALA A 260 -15.42 2.40 10.48
N LEU A 261 -16.59 2.52 9.86
CA LEU A 261 -17.60 1.46 9.84
C LEU A 261 -17.12 0.22 9.08
N LEU A 262 -16.43 0.43 7.94
CA LEU A 262 -15.85 -0.67 7.18
C LEU A 262 -14.76 -1.39 8.00
N THR A 263 -13.92 -0.66 8.73
CA THR A 263 -12.88 -1.24 9.58
C THR A 263 -13.47 -2.06 10.73
N GLU A 264 -14.47 -1.53 11.43
CA GLU A 264 -15.16 -2.25 12.50
C GLU A 264 -15.73 -3.58 12.00
N LYS A 265 -16.42 -3.54 10.85
CA LYS A 265 -17.01 -4.72 10.24
C LYS A 265 -15.97 -5.76 9.80
N MET A 266 -14.94 -5.34 9.07
CA MET A 266 -13.94 -6.29 8.53
C MET A 266 -13.05 -6.87 9.63
N ALA A 267 -12.93 -6.20 10.78
CA ALA A 267 -12.25 -6.73 11.95
C ALA A 267 -12.93 -7.99 12.53
N GLU A 268 -14.25 -8.16 12.36
CA GLU A 268 -14.97 -9.39 12.75
C GLU A 268 -14.48 -10.64 11.98
N HIS A 269 -13.78 -10.42 10.86
CA HIS A 269 -13.26 -11.45 9.98
C HIS A 269 -11.72 -11.50 9.93
N ASP A 270 -11.03 -10.80 10.82
CA ASP A 270 -9.57 -10.64 10.83
C ASP A 270 -9.01 -10.04 9.51
N ILE A 271 -9.76 -9.13 8.89
CA ILE A 271 -9.36 -8.46 7.64
C ILE A 271 -9.15 -6.98 7.94
N ALA A 272 -7.94 -6.48 7.70
CA ALA A 272 -7.62 -5.07 7.85
C ALA A 272 -8.08 -4.26 6.63
N VAL A 273 -8.40 -2.98 6.82
CA VAL A 273 -8.85 -2.07 5.77
C VAL A 273 -7.74 -1.07 5.47
N ALA A 274 -7.23 -1.05 4.25
CA ALA A 274 -6.18 -0.11 3.87
C ALA A 274 -6.69 1.34 3.88
N PHE A 275 -5.77 2.28 4.13
CA PHE A 275 -5.95 3.71 3.91
C PHE A 275 -4.67 4.30 3.31
N ASP A 276 -4.77 5.44 2.63
CA ASP A 276 -3.61 6.08 2.02
C ASP A 276 -2.57 6.45 3.10
N GLY A 277 -1.33 6.05 2.88
CA GLY A 277 -0.21 6.22 3.82
C GLY A 277 -0.10 5.11 4.87
N LEU A 278 -0.95 4.07 4.84
CA LEU A 278 -0.76 2.89 5.67
C LEU A 278 0.60 2.25 5.36
N GLU A 279 1.39 1.97 6.40
CA GLU A 279 2.65 1.23 6.31
C GLU A 279 2.53 -0.10 7.08
N ILE A 280 3.03 -1.19 6.47
CA ILE A 280 3.08 -2.53 7.05
C ILE A 280 4.49 -3.09 6.90
N GLU A 281 5.06 -3.63 7.98
CA GLU A 281 6.28 -4.44 7.93
C GLU A 281 5.92 -5.93 8.00
N LEU A 282 6.52 -6.75 7.12
CA LEU A 282 6.37 -8.21 7.09
C LEU A 282 7.49 -8.94 7.84
#